data_AF-A0A529FSK7-F1
#
_entry.id   AF-A0A529FSK7-F1
#
_cell.length_a   1.000
_cell.length_b   1.000
_cell.length_c   1.000
_cell.angle_alpha   90.00
_cell.angle_beta   90.00
_cell.angle_gamma   90.00
#
_symmetry.space_group_name_H-M   'P 1'
#
loop_
_entity.id
_entity.type
_entity.pdbx_description
1 polymer ?
#
loop_
_entity_poly.entity_id
_entity_poly.type
_entity_poly.pdbx_seq_one_letter_code
_entity_poly.pdbx_strand_id
1 'polypeptide(L)'
;VGGRTPGSAPPDSKHIDEEGVLIEDFYLVRDGRFRKEETRELLSSGPYPCRNIDQNIADLAAQVAANATGVRELQKMLAKFGRDVMHAYMKHVQDNAEECVRRVIEVLTDSEFSYELDSGAVIRVAIRIDREKRSASIDFSGTSAQDDGNYNAPLAICKAAVLYVFRTLVGSDIPMNEGCLKPINLNVPEGTMINPRYPAAVIAGNTEVSQAITETLYGALGVLAGSQGTMNNFVYGNDVHQNYETICGGTGAGNGFDGASAVHSHMTNTRMTDPEVLE
;
A
#
# COMPACT_ATOMS: atom_id res chain seq x y z
N VAL A 1 -6.62 13.00 -5.62
CA VAL A 1 -7.88 12.51 -6.26
C VAL A 1 -8.35 13.55 -7.27
N GLY A 2 -8.71 13.15 -8.49
CA GLY A 2 -8.96 14.10 -9.58
C GLY A 2 -7.88 13.99 -10.65
N GLY A 3 -7.05 15.03 -10.79
CA GLY A 3 -5.82 14.97 -11.60
C GLY A 3 -6.00 15.26 -13.08
N ARG A 4 -4.90 15.47 -13.80
CA ARG A 4 -4.92 15.95 -15.19
C ARG A 4 -5.59 14.98 -16.17
N THR A 5 -5.55 13.67 -15.92
CA THR A 5 -6.17 12.64 -16.76
C THR A 5 -7.33 11.93 -16.04
N PRO A 6 -8.27 11.32 -16.78
CA PRO A 6 -9.27 10.44 -16.19
C PRO A 6 -8.63 9.30 -15.37
N GLY A 7 -9.28 8.91 -14.27
CA GLY A 7 -8.80 7.87 -13.34
C GLY A 7 -7.73 8.33 -12.34
N SER A 8 -7.41 9.62 -12.28
CA SER A 8 -6.36 10.17 -11.39
C SER A 8 -4.96 9.56 -11.63
N ALA A 9 -4.72 9.05 -12.84
CA ALA A 9 -3.48 8.37 -13.21
C ALA A 9 -2.77 9.06 -14.38
N PRO A 10 -2.27 10.31 -14.21
CA PRO A 10 -1.48 10.96 -15.25
C PRO A 10 -0.12 10.25 -15.38
N PRO A 11 0.18 9.62 -16.54
CA PRO A 11 1.36 8.77 -16.69
C PRO A 11 2.69 9.56 -16.70
N ASP A 12 2.62 10.86 -16.93
CA ASP A 12 3.72 11.78 -17.16
C ASP A 12 3.75 12.94 -16.15
N SER A 13 3.15 12.75 -14.97
CA SER A 13 3.22 13.72 -13.88
C SER A 13 4.64 13.85 -13.33
N LYS A 14 5.02 15.07 -12.96
CA LYS A 14 6.29 15.44 -12.34
C LYS A 14 6.09 16.12 -10.98
N HIS A 15 4.91 16.67 -10.76
CA HIS A 15 4.55 17.34 -9.52
C HIS A 15 3.24 16.78 -8.97
N ILE A 16 3.15 16.62 -7.66
CA ILE A 16 2.00 16.00 -6.98
C ILE A 16 0.66 16.70 -7.26
N ASP A 17 0.68 18.02 -7.44
CA ASP A 17 -0.52 18.79 -7.82
C ASP A 17 -1.16 18.31 -9.13
N GLU A 18 -0.38 17.74 -10.07
CA GLU A 18 -0.90 17.21 -11.33
C GLU A 18 -1.75 15.93 -11.15
N GLU A 19 -1.65 15.30 -9.98
CA GLU A 19 -2.36 14.07 -9.59
C GLU A 19 -3.69 14.36 -8.87
N GLY A 20 -4.03 15.64 -8.69
CA GLY A 20 -5.36 16.11 -8.33
C GLY A 20 -5.44 16.85 -7.00
N VAL A 21 -6.63 16.82 -6.40
CA VAL A 21 -6.89 17.42 -5.10
C VAL A 21 -6.10 16.68 -4.03
N LEU A 22 -5.28 17.42 -3.31
CA LEU A 22 -4.50 16.98 -2.15
C LEU A 22 -5.26 17.34 -0.89
N ILE A 23 -5.50 16.34 -0.05
CA ILE A 23 -6.29 16.48 1.17
C ILE A 23 -5.38 16.01 2.32
N GLU A 24 -4.99 16.94 3.19
CA GLU A 24 -4.27 16.62 4.42
C GLU A 24 -5.28 16.14 5.48
N ASP A 25 -5.68 17.02 6.40
CA ASP A 25 -6.70 16.72 7.42
C ASP A 25 -8.01 17.44 7.12
N PHE A 26 -9.09 16.67 6.94
CA PHE A 26 -10.42 17.21 6.72
C PHE A 26 -11.48 16.44 7.51
N TYR A 27 -12.30 17.17 8.28
CA TYR A 27 -13.46 16.58 8.94
C TYR A 27 -14.55 16.23 7.94
N LEU A 28 -14.61 14.96 7.54
CA LEU A 28 -15.68 14.42 6.70
C LEU A 28 -17.02 14.33 7.44
N VAL A 29 -16.98 13.95 8.72
CA VAL A 29 -18.11 13.91 9.64
C VAL A 29 -17.73 14.65 10.91
N ARG A 30 -18.62 15.52 11.40
CA ARG A 30 -18.44 16.23 12.66
C ARG A 30 -19.77 16.30 13.41
N ASP A 31 -19.75 15.98 14.70
CA ASP A 31 -20.94 15.99 15.57
C ASP A 31 -22.12 15.18 14.98
N GLY A 32 -21.82 14.04 14.36
CA GLY A 32 -22.80 13.17 13.70
C GLY A 32 -23.31 13.67 12.34
N ARG A 33 -22.87 14.85 11.86
CA ARG A 33 -23.25 15.41 10.56
C ARG A 33 -22.19 15.10 9.51
N PHE A 34 -22.61 14.44 8.42
CA PHE A 34 -21.81 14.33 7.20
C PHE A 34 -21.72 15.69 6.50
N ARG A 35 -20.49 16.19 6.31
CA ARG A 35 -20.21 17.53 5.78
C ARG A 35 -20.21 17.52 4.25
N LYS A 36 -21.34 17.11 3.66
CA LYS A 36 -21.47 16.84 2.22
C LYS A 36 -21.10 18.04 1.36
N GLU A 37 -21.64 19.22 1.63
CA GLU A 37 -21.37 20.42 0.81
C GLU A 37 -19.92 20.88 0.95
N GLU A 38 -19.37 20.87 2.16
CA GLU A 38 -17.96 21.23 2.38
C GLU A 38 -17.00 20.23 1.71
N THR A 39 -17.40 18.95 1.65
CA THR A 39 -16.64 17.92 0.93
C THR A 39 -16.72 18.14 -0.57
N ARG A 40 -17.88 18.57 -1.10
CA ARG A 40 -18.01 18.92 -2.53
C ARG A 40 -17.11 20.09 -2.90
N GLU A 41 -17.12 21.15 -2.10
CA GLU A 41 -16.25 22.31 -2.29
C GLU A 41 -14.77 21.90 -2.33
N LEU A 42 -14.35 21.05 -1.39
CA LEU A 42 -13.00 20.50 -1.36
C LEU A 42 -12.67 19.69 -2.62
N LEU A 43 -13.53 18.77 -3.04
CA LEU A 43 -13.30 17.94 -4.22
C LEU A 43 -13.36 18.72 -5.55
N SER A 44 -14.00 19.89 -5.53
CA SER A 44 -14.06 20.85 -6.65
C SER A 44 -12.89 21.84 -6.66
N SER A 45 -12.00 21.77 -5.67
CA SER A 45 -10.91 22.73 -5.49
C SER A 45 -9.67 22.37 -6.31
N GLY A 46 -8.73 23.31 -6.36
CA GLY A 46 -7.43 23.12 -7.01
C GLY A 46 -7.48 23.18 -8.55
N PRO A 47 -6.32 23.09 -9.20
CA PRO A 47 -6.21 23.18 -10.65
C PRO A 47 -6.77 21.95 -11.39
N TYR A 48 -6.79 20.78 -10.74
CA TYR A 48 -7.24 19.52 -11.32
C TYR A 48 -8.27 18.82 -10.41
N PRO A 49 -9.50 19.34 -10.34
CA PRO A 49 -10.53 18.86 -9.44
C PRO A 49 -11.03 17.46 -9.79
N CYS A 50 -11.86 16.89 -8.91
CA CYS A 50 -12.53 15.62 -9.17
C CYS A 50 -13.55 15.78 -10.31
N ARG A 51 -13.63 14.78 -11.20
CA ARG A 51 -14.55 14.81 -12.35
C ARG A 51 -15.97 14.34 -11.99
N ASN A 52 -16.09 13.36 -11.11
CA ASN A 52 -17.39 12.81 -10.69
C ASN A 52 -17.57 12.89 -9.16
N ILE A 53 -17.81 14.12 -8.69
CA ILE A 53 -17.97 14.41 -7.26
C ILE A 53 -19.18 13.69 -6.67
N ASP A 54 -20.25 13.49 -7.43
CA ASP A 54 -21.43 12.76 -6.96
C ASP A 54 -21.08 11.32 -6.59
N GLN A 55 -20.31 10.64 -7.45
CA GLN A 55 -19.79 9.30 -7.17
C GLN A 55 -18.83 9.33 -5.98
N ASN A 56 -17.87 10.26 -5.94
CA ASN A 56 -16.94 10.36 -4.82
C ASN A 56 -17.66 10.57 -3.48
N ILE A 57 -18.72 11.36 -3.45
CA ILE A 57 -19.56 11.57 -2.26
C ILE A 57 -20.29 10.28 -1.87
N ALA A 58 -20.78 9.50 -2.84
CA ALA A 58 -21.41 8.21 -2.57
C ALA A 58 -20.41 7.21 -1.96
N ASP A 59 -19.20 7.13 -2.50
CA ASP A 59 -18.13 6.27 -1.98
C ASP A 59 -17.72 6.67 -0.56
N LEU A 60 -17.54 7.98 -0.31
CA LEU A 60 -17.23 8.51 1.02
C LEU A 60 -18.37 8.24 2.02
N ALA A 61 -19.63 8.35 1.60
CA ALA A 61 -20.77 8.02 2.45
C ALA A 61 -20.80 6.52 2.80
N ALA A 62 -20.46 5.64 1.86
CA ALA A 62 -20.33 4.21 2.10
C ALA A 62 -19.21 3.89 3.11
N GLN A 63 -18.04 4.54 2.98
CA GLN A 63 -16.94 4.43 3.95
C GLN A 63 -17.35 4.91 5.35
N VAL A 64 -18.08 6.03 5.44
CA VAL A 64 -18.63 6.52 6.72
C VAL A 64 -19.59 5.49 7.34
N ALA A 65 -20.46 4.88 6.55
CA ALA A 65 -21.40 3.86 7.03
C ALA A 65 -20.67 2.59 7.53
N ALA A 66 -19.62 2.16 6.82
CA ALA A 66 -18.76 1.06 7.24
C ALA A 66 -18.07 1.36 8.58
N ASN A 67 -17.46 2.53 8.72
CA ASN A 67 -16.83 2.96 9.97
C ASN A 67 -17.83 3.08 11.12
N ALA A 68 -19.02 3.63 10.87
CA ALA A 68 -20.10 3.69 11.87
C ALA A 68 -20.51 2.29 12.35
N THR A 69 -20.47 1.29 11.47
CA THR A 69 -20.69 -0.11 11.84
C THR A 69 -19.58 -0.64 12.75
N GLY A 70 -18.32 -0.40 12.40
CA GLY A 70 -17.18 -0.72 13.26
C GLY A 70 -17.27 -0.09 14.65
N VAL A 71 -17.66 1.20 14.74
CA VAL A 71 -17.87 1.91 16.01
C VAL A 71 -18.96 1.23 16.85
N ARG A 72 -20.11 0.86 16.25
CA ARG A 72 -21.19 0.17 16.97
C ARG A 72 -20.73 -1.17 17.52
N GLU A 73 -19.99 -1.96 16.74
CA GLU A 73 -19.48 -3.25 17.21
C GLU A 73 -18.45 -3.09 18.34
N LEU A 74 -17.54 -2.12 18.22
CA LEU A 74 -16.60 -1.79 19.31
C LEU A 74 -17.31 -1.33 20.58
N GLN A 75 -18.38 -0.54 20.46
CA GLN A 75 -19.19 -0.12 21.62
C GLN A 75 -19.90 -1.31 22.30
N LYS A 76 -20.45 -2.26 21.53
CA LYS A 76 -21.02 -3.50 22.08
C LYS A 76 -19.96 -4.32 22.82
N MET A 77 -18.78 -4.46 22.23
CA MET A 77 -17.65 -5.15 22.86
C MET A 77 -17.22 -4.45 24.16
N LEU A 78 -17.13 -3.12 24.14
CA LEU A 78 -16.80 -2.32 25.33
C LEU A 78 -17.84 -2.48 26.44
N ALA A 79 -19.14 -2.48 26.11
CA ALA A 79 -20.21 -2.69 27.07
C ALA A 79 -20.19 -4.10 27.69
N LYS A 80 -19.78 -5.11 26.91
CA LYS A 80 -19.74 -6.50 27.36
C LYS A 80 -18.50 -6.84 28.18
N PHE A 81 -17.33 -6.38 27.75
CA PHE A 81 -16.03 -6.80 28.30
C PHE A 81 -15.35 -5.73 29.15
N GLY A 82 -15.81 -4.47 29.06
CA GLY A 82 -15.18 -3.36 29.74
C GLY A 82 -13.90 -2.88 29.06
N ARG A 83 -13.48 -1.68 29.46
CA ARG A 83 -12.34 -0.97 28.85
C ARG A 83 -11.02 -1.70 29.04
N ASP A 84 -10.76 -2.19 30.25
CA ASP A 84 -9.46 -2.74 30.61
C ASP A 84 -9.18 -4.06 29.87
N VAL A 85 -10.20 -4.91 29.73
CA VAL A 85 -10.11 -6.14 28.94
C VAL A 85 -9.89 -5.84 27.46
N MET A 86 -10.62 -4.89 26.89
CA MET A 86 -10.43 -4.49 25.50
C MET A 86 -9.01 -4.01 25.21
N HIS A 87 -8.45 -3.12 26.05
CA HIS A 87 -7.07 -2.65 25.90
C HIS A 87 -6.04 -3.77 26.05
N ALA A 88 -6.24 -4.67 27.02
CA ALA A 88 -5.37 -5.82 27.19
C ALA A 88 -5.36 -6.70 25.93
N TYR A 89 -6.52 -7.03 25.38
CA TYR A 89 -6.61 -7.84 24.15
C TYR A 89 -6.05 -7.13 22.92
N MET A 90 -6.25 -5.81 22.77
CA MET A 90 -5.60 -5.04 21.69
C MET A 90 -4.08 -5.16 21.77
N LYS A 91 -3.51 -5.08 22.97
CA LYS A 91 -2.07 -5.29 23.19
C LYS A 91 -1.66 -6.73 22.88
N HIS A 92 -2.37 -7.73 23.38
CA HIS A 92 -2.06 -9.13 23.10
C HIS A 92 -2.09 -9.48 21.61
N VAL A 93 -3.01 -8.89 20.85
CA VAL A 93 -3.09 -9.04 19.39
C VAL A 93 -1.82 -8.51 18.70
N GLN A 94 -1.33 -7.34 19.14
CA GLN A 94 -0.09 -6.78 18.60
C GLN A 94 1.15 -7.57 19.03
N ASP A 95 1.23 -7.97 20.31
CA ASP A 95 2.37 -8.72 20.86
C ASP A 95 2.46 -10.12 20.21
N ASN A 96 1.32 -10.75 19.91
CA ASN A 96 1.28 -11.99 19.15
C ASN A 96 1.78 -11.81 17.71
N ALA A 97 1.37 -10.74 17.03
CA ALA A 97 1.83 -10.45 15.67
C ALA A 97 3.35 -10.20 15.63
N GLU A 98 3.87 -9.44 16.59
CA GLU A 98 5.31 -9.25 16.80
C GLU A 98 6.03 -10.59 16.96
N GLU A 99 5.58 -11.41 17.91
CA GLU A 99 6.21 -12.69 18.23
C GLU A 99 6.18 -13.67 17.03
N CYS A 100 5.11 -13.65 16.23
CA CYS A 100 5.04 -14.43 15.00
C CYS A 100 6.12 -14.02 13.98
N VAL A 101 6.34 -12.72 13.79
CA VAL A 101 7.41 -12.24 12.89
C VAL A 101 8.79 -12.56 13.46
N ARG A 102 8.99 -12.43 14.78
CA ARG A 102 10.27 -12.79 15.43
C ARG A 102 10.68 -14.24 15.18
N ARG A 103 9.73 -15.18 15.21
CA ARG A 103 10.00 -16.59 14.90
C ARG A 103 10.45 -16.81 13.46
N VAL A 104 9.88 -16.08 12.50
CA VAL A 104 10.31 -16.13 11.10
C VAL A 104 11.74 -15.60 10.98
N ILE A 105 12.04 -14.47 11.62
CA ILE A 105 13.36 -13.82 11.55
C ILE A 105 14.48 -14.78 11.97
N GLU A 106 14.25 -15.66 12.94
CA GLU A 106 15.24 -16.65 13.41
C GLU A 106 15.72 -17.60 12.32
N VAL A 107 14.89 -17.92 11.34
CA VAL A 107 15.26 -18.84 10.25
C VAL A 107 15.77 -18.12 9.01
N LEU A 108 15.71 -16.79 8.99
CA LEU A 108 16.28 -15.98 7.92
C LEU A 108 17.81 -15.91 8.05
N THR A 109 18.45 -15.56 6.93
CA THR A 109 19.88 -15.29 6.83
C THR A 109 20.10 -13.90 6.28
N ASP A 110 21.27 -13.33 6.56
CA ASP A 110 21.70 -12.10 5.92
C ASP A 110 21.63 -12.24 4.40
N SER A 111 21.14 -11.21 3.73
CA SER A 111 21.03 -11.20 2.28
C SER A 111 21.03 -9.80 1.70
N GLU A 112 21.24 -9.71 0.40
CA GLU A 112 21.16 -8.48 -0.36
C GLU A 112 20.60 -8.77 -1.74
N PHE A 113 19.89 -7.80 -2.31
CA PHE A 113 19.37 -7.88 -3.66
C PHE A 113 19.25 -6.50 -4.29
N SER A 114 19.31 -6.47 -5.62
CA SER A 114 19.10 -5.26 -6.42
C SER A 114 18.12 -5.60 -7.53
N TYR A 115 17.05 -4.81 -7.63
CA TYR A 115 16.05 -4.92 -8.68
C TYR A 115 16.16 -3.70 -9.58
N GLU A 116 16.48 -3.91 -10.85
CA GLU A 116 16.57 -2.87 -11.88
C GLU A 116 15.23 -2.76 -12.62
N LEU A 117 14.67 -1.55 -12.66
CA LEU A 117 13.47 -1.22 -13.43
C LEU A 117 13.85 -0.94 -14.88
N ASP A 118 12.87 -0.97 -15.79
CA ASP A 118 13.06 -0.68 -17.22
C ASP A 118 13.65 0.71 -17.49
N SER A 119 13.49 1.67 -16.57
CA SER A 119 14.10 3.00 -16.65
C SER A 119 15.60 3.03 -16.33
N GLY A 120 16.17 1.92 -15.85
CA GLY A 120 17.52 1.83 -15.29
C GLY A 120 17.62 2.28 -13.82
N ALA A 121 16.52 2.70 -13.21
CA ALA A 121 16.49 2.92 -11.76
C ALA A 121 16.62 1.59 -11.00
N VAL A 122 17.31 1.58 -9.87
CA VAL A 122 17.59 0.38 -9.10
C VAL A 122 17.10 0.53 -7.67
N ILE A 123 16.26 -0.41 -7.21
CA ILE A 123 15.92 -0.55 -5.80
C ILE A 123 16.87 -1.58 -5.20
N ARG A 124 17.54 -1.22 -4.10
CA ARG A 124 18.50 -2.08 -3.40
C ARG A 124 18.01 -2.34 -2.00
N VAL A 125 18.20 -3.57 -1.52
CA VAL A 125 17.94 -3.89 -0.13
C VAL A 125 19.06 -4.77 0.42
N ALA A 126 19.50 -4.48 1.63
CA ALA A 126 20.29 -5.37 2.47
C ALA A 126 19.47 -5.74 3.71
N ILE A 127 19.35 -7.03 3.98
CA ILE A 127 18.65 -7.59 5.13
C ILE A 127 19.71 -8.15 6.08
N ARG A 128 19.75 -7.66 7.32
CA ARG A 128 20.67 -8.10 8.36
C ARG A 128 19.91 -8.64 9.56
N ILE A 129 20.24 -9.85 9.99
CA ILE A 129 19.52 -10.56 11.05
C ILE A 129 20.28 -10.47 12.38
N ASP A 130 19.70 -9.80 13.37
CA ASP A 130 20.15 -9.84 14.76
C ASP A 130 19.46 -11.03 15.44
N ARG A 131 20.17 -12.15 15.54
CA ARG A 131 19.65 -13.40 16.13
C ARG A 131 19.42 -13.30 17.63
N GLU A 132 20.18 -12.47 18.34
CA GLU A 132 20.04 -12.30 19.79
C GLU A 132 18.76 -11.53 20.11
N LYS A 133 18.50 -10.45 19.37
CA LYS A 133 17.29 -9.63 19.53
C LYS A 133 16.10 -10.15 18.75
N ARG A 134 16.28 -11.17 17.91
CA ARG A 134 15.25 -11.70 16.99
C ARG A 134 14.63 -10.58 16.15
N SER A 135 15.49 -9.74 15.58
CA SER A 135 15.10 -8.56 14.80
C SER A 135 15.84 -8.50 13.47
N ALA A 136 15.25 -7.85 12.47
CA ALA A 136 15.87 -7.66 11.16
C ALA A 136 16.08 -6.17 10.88
N SER A 137 17.24 -5.81 10.36
CA SER A 137 17.50 -4.49 9.79
C SER A 137 17.35 -4.57 8.28
N ILE A 138 16.44 -3.76 7.74
CA ILE A 138 16.12 -3.67 6.31
C ILE A 138 16.64 -2.33 5.83
N ASP A 139 17.74 -2.37 5.10
CA ASP A 139 18.46 -1.18 4.65
C ASP A 139 18.33 -1.00 3.14
N PHE A 140 17.66 0.08 2.73
CA PHE A 140 17.49 0.43 1.34
C PHE A 140 18.55 1.41 0.80
N SER A 141 19.66 1.58 1.52
CA SER A 141 20.79 2.40 1.06
C SER A 141 21.31 1.95 -0.30
N GLY A 142 21.56 2.92 -1.18
CA GLY A 142 21.97 2.68 -2.56
C GLY A 142 20.81 2.48 -3.55
N THR A 143 19.55 2.55 -3.09
CA THR A 143 18.40 2.76 -3.99
C THR A 143 18.56 4.07 -4.75
N SER A 144 18.14 4.07 -6.03
CA SER A 144 18.20 5.24 -6.91
C SER A 144 17.56 6.47 -6.27
N ALA A 145 18.09 7.63 -6.66
CA ALA A 145 17.51 8.92 -6.32
C ALA A 145 16.05 9.01 -6.79
N GLN A 146 15.31 9.94 -6.20
CA GLN A 146 13.97 10.30 -6.63
C GLN A 146 13.89 10.47 -8.16
N ASP A 147 12.85 9.93 -8.77
CA ASP A 147 12.56 10.06 -10.20
C ASP A 147 12.01 11.46 -10.52
N ASP A 148 12.40 12.03 -11.66
CA ASP A 148 11.94 13.34 -12.12
C ASP A 148 10.46 13.32 -12.60
N GLY A 149 9.89 12.13 -12.80
CA GLY A 149 8.49 11.88 -13.08
C GLY A 149 7.75 11.38 -11.83
N ASN A 150 6.90 10.37 -12.02
CA ASN A 150 5.96 9.88 -11.01
C ASN A 150 6.29 8.49 -10.47
N TYR A 151 7.43 7.91 -10.86
CA TYR A 151 7.95 6.64 -10.35
C TYR A 151 8.55 6.80 -8.95
N ASN A 152 7.79 7.42 -8.05
CA ASN A 152 8.15 7.63 -6.67
C ASN A 152 7.10 7.04 -5.72
N ALA A 153 7.54 6.33 -4.68
CA ALA A 153 6.69 5.80 -3.63
C ALA A 153 6.93 6.54 -2.31
N PRO A 154 5.90 7.14 -1.68
CA PRO A 154 6.02 7.70 -0.34
C PRO A 154 6.49 6.65 0.66
N LEU A 155 7.17 7.08 1.74
CA LEU A 155 7.68 6.18 2.79
C LEU A 155 6.61 5.21 3.34
N ALA A 156 5.35 5.64 3.41
CA ALA A 156 4.24 4.80 3.85
C ALA A 156 4.05 3.55 2.96
N ILE A 157 4.24 3.70 1.64
CA ILE A 157 4.15 2.58 0.69
C ILE A 157 5.31 1.61 0.89
N CYS A 158 6.53 2.10 1.09
CA CYS A 158 7.68 1.26 1.40
C CYS A 158 7.45 0.45 2.69
N LYS A 159 6.95 1.10 3.75
CA LYS A 159 6.58 0.42 5.01
C LYS A 159 5.50 -0.65 4.80
N ALA A 160 4.50 -0.37 3.97
CA ALA A 160 3.43 -1.32 3.64
C ALA A 160 3.97 -2.54 2.89
N ALA A 161 4.87 -2.37 1.92
CA ALA A 161 5.50 -3.47 1.19
C ALA A 161 6.35 -4.35 2.12
N VAL A 162 7.14 -3.75 3.02
CA VAL A 162 7.91 -4.48 4.05
C VAL A 162 6.98 -5.28 4.97
N LEU A 163 5.92 -4.64 5.49
CA LEU A 163 4.91 -5.29 6.32
C LEU A 163 4.26 -6.48 5.60
N TYR A 164 3.88 -6.28 4.34
CA TYR A 164 3.29 -7.32 3.50
C TYR A 164 4.23 -8.53 3.38
N VAL A 165 5.48 -8.33 2.95
CA VAL A 165 6.46 -9.41 2.77
C VAL A 165 6.71 -10.16 4.07
N PHE A 166 6.98 -9.46 5.17
CA PHE A 166 7.25 -10.16 6.43
C PHE A 166 6.02 -10.91 6.96
N ARG A 167 4.81 -10.42 6.69
CA ARG A 167 3.58 -11.16 7.03
C ARG A 167 3.38 -12.40 6.19
N THR A 168 3.73 -12.40 4.89
CA THR A 168 3.55 -13.60 4.05
C THR A 168 4.45 -14.75 4.49
N LEU A 169 5.61 -14.45 5.08
CA LEU A 169 6.52 -15.46 5.63
C LEU A 169 6.01 -16.17 6.90
N VAL A 170 5.06 -15.59 7.63
CA VAL A 170 4.59 -16.11 8.94
C VAL A 170 3.85 -17.45 8.84
N GLY A 171 3.45 -17.88 7.63
CA GLY A 171 2.92 -19.24 7.37
C GLY A 171 1.71 -19.64 8.21
N SER A 172 1.07 -18.71 8.90
CA SER A 172 -0.04 -18.92 9.82
C SER A 172 -0.97 -17.72 9.82
N ASP A 173 -2.22 -17.95 10.22
CA ASP A 173 -3.23 -16.90 10.28
C ASP A 173 -2.96 -15.97 11.47
N ILE A 174 -2.35 -14.83 11.15
CA ILE A 174 -2.12 -13.75 12.11
C ILE A 174 -2.87 -12.48 11.68
N PRO A 175 -3.38 -11.68 12.63
CA PRO A 175 -4.00 -10.40 12.31
C PRO A 175 -2.95 -9.41 11.80
N MET A 176 -3.23 -8.76 10.67
CA MET A 176 -2.37 -7.71 10.12
C MET A 176 -2.43 -6.45 11.00
N ASN A 177 -1.31 -6.09 11.63
CA ASN A 177 -1.21 -4.88 12.45
C ASN A 177 0.26 -4.45 12.62
N GLU A 178 0.47 -3.28 13.24
CA GLU A 178 1.80 -2.68 13.45
C GLU A 178 2.75 -3.52 14.32
N GLY A 179 2.24 -4.47 15.11
CA GLY A 179 3.05 -5.44 15.84
C GLY A 179 4.05 -6.18 14.95
N CYS A 180 3.68 -6.49 13.70
CA CYS A 180 4.56 -7.12 12.73
C CYS A 180 5.81 -6.29 12.38
N LEU A 181 5.77 -4.96 12.54
CA LEU A 181 6.90 -4.07 12.27
C LEU A 181 7.79 -3.82 13.48
N LYS A 182 7.33 -4.11 14.71
CA LYS A 182 8.13 -3.92 15.92
C LYS A 182 9.52 -4.59 15.90
N PRO A 183 9.72 -5.80 15.33
CA PRO A 183 11.04 -6.41 15.25
C PRO A 183 11.83 -6.00 13.99
N ILE A 184 11.35 -5.03 13.21
CA ILE A 184 11.94 -4.60 11.95
C ILE A 184 12.49 -3.18 12.08
N ASN A 185 13.81 -3.04 11.91
CA ASN A 185 14.47 -1.74 11.84
C ASN A 185 14.60 -1.34 10.36
N LEU A 186 13.87 -0.31 9.94
CA LEU A 186 13.81 0.09 8.55
C LEU A 186 14.64 1.36 8.31
N ASN A 187 15.61 1.28 7.40
CA ASN A 187 16.37 2.43 6.90
C ASN A 187 16.00 2.70 5.43
N VAL A 188 15.33 3.83 5.18
CA VAL A 188 14.96 4.27 3.83
C VAL A 188 15.46 5.71 3.64
N PRO A 189 16.59 5.94 2.98
CA PRO A 189 17.14 7.28 2.82
C PRO A 189 16.15 8.22 2.11
N GLU A 190 15.92 9.39 2.69
CA GLU A 190 15.09 10.44 2.08
C GLU A 190 15.75 10.98 0.79
N GLY A 191 14.93 11.31 -0.21
CA GLY A 191 15.39 11.75 -1.53
C GLY A 191 15.67 10.59 -2.49
N THR A 192 15.31 9.36 -2.12
CA THR A 192 15.29 8.20 -3.02
C THR A 192 13.90 8.05 -3.65
N MET A 193 13.79 7.26 -4.72
CA MET A 193 12.50 6.98 -5.37
C MET A 193 11.50 6.25 -4.45
N ILE A 194 11.93 5.71 -3.31
CA ILE A 194 11.05 5.03 -2.34
C ILE A 194 10.87 5.80 -1.02
N ASN A 195 11.42 7.02 -0.96
CA ASN A 195 11.20 8.00 0.09
C ASN A 195 11.45 9.41 -0.49
N PRO A 196 10.61 9.84 -1.47
CA PRO A 196 10.80 11.08 -2.19
C PRO A 196 10.49 12.29 -1.30
N ARG A 197 10.98 13.46 -1.69
CA ARG A 197 10.62 14.71 -1.03
C ARG A 197 9.38 15.31 -1.68
N TYR A 198 8.48 15.85 -0.86
CA TYR A 198 7.44 16.73 -1.37
C TYR A 198 8.08 17.88 -2.17
N PRO A 199 7.57 18.26 -3.36
CA PRO A 199 6.29 17.89 -3.97
C PRO A 199 6.37 16.87 -5.13
N ALA A 200 7.20 15.83 -5.02
CA ALA A 200 7.30 14.78 -6.05
C ALA A 200 5.94 14.18 -6.45
N ALA A 201 5.73 13.94 -7.74
CA ALA A 201 4.65 13.08 -8.21
C ALA A 201 4.88 11.63 -7.73
N VAL A 202 3.82 10.93 -7.32
CA VAL A 202 3.88 9.63 -6.64
C VAL A 202 2.83 8.61 -7.09
N ILE A 203 2.08 8.86 -8.18
CA ILE A 203 1.00 7.98 -8.58
C ILE A 203 1.46 6.55 -8.90
N ALA A 204 2.63 6.39 -9.53
CA ALA A 204 3.21 5.07 -9.80
C ALA A 204 3.82 4.43 -8.55
N GLY A 205 3.87 5.16 -7.44
CA GLY A 205 4.32 4.69 -6.14
C GLY A 205 3.56 3.48 -5.64
N ASN A 206 2.23 3.52 -5.71
CA ASN A 206 1.36 2.43 -5.26
C ASN A 206 1.17 1.33 -6.31
N THR A 207 1.55 1.55 -7.57
CA THR A 207 1.23 0.65 -8.67
C THR A 207 2.46 -0.11 -9.14
N GLU A 208 3.55 0.61 -9.45
CA GLU A 208 4.78 0.04 -9.99
C GLU A 208 5.84 -0.09 -8.90
N VAL A 209 6.15 1.02 -8.22
CA VAL A 209 7.28 1.07 -7.30
C VAL A 209 7.04 0.16 -6.09
N SER A 210 5.82 0.06 -5.57
CA SER A 210 5.48 -0.87 -4.49
C SER A 210 5.65 -2.33 -4.88
N GLN A 211 5.35 -2.69 -6.14
CA GLN A 211 5.59 -4.03 -6.66
C GLN A 211 7.09 -4.29 -6.76
N ALA A 212 7.85 -3.33 -7.30
CA ALA A 212 9.31 -3.43 -7.38
C ALA A 212 9.98 -3.53 -5.99
N ILE A 213 9.51 -2.80 -4.97
CA ILE A 213 9.98 -2.95 -3.58
C ILE A 213 9.72 -4.38 -3.09
N THR A 214 8.51 -4.90 -3.35
CA THR A 214 8.10 -6.25 -2.93
C THR A 214 8.93 -7.33 -3.62
N GLU A 215 9.14 -7.22 -4.93
CA GLU A 215 10.02 -8.09 -5.71
C GLU A 215 11.47 -8.03 -5.23
N THR A 216 11.99 -6.83 -4.93
CA THR A 216 13.34 -6.66 -4.34
C THR A 216 13.48 -7.42 -3.02
N LEU A 217 12.48 -7.32 -2.15
CA LEU A 217 12.48 -8.00 -0.85
C LEU A 217 12.38 -9.52 -1.00
N TYR A 218 11.49 -10.04 -1.85
CA TYR A 218 11.40 -11.48 -2.10
C TYR A 218 12.67 -12.03 -2.78
N GLY A 219 13.26 -11.26 -3.70
CA GLY A 219 14.55 -11.58 -4.32
C GLY A 219 15.67 -11.70 -3.29
N ALA A 220 15.73 -10.79 -2.31
CA ALA A 220 16.69 -10.87 -1.20
C ALA A 220 16.43 -12.08 -0.29
N LEU A 221 15.18 -12.42 -0.05
CA LEU A 221 14.82 -13.56 0.81
C LEU A 221 14.98 -14.91 0.09
N GLY A 222 14.97 -14.93 -1.24
CA GLY A 222 15.11 -16.14 -2.05
C GLY A 222 13.95 -17.14 -1.90
N VAL A 223 12.78 -16.68 -1.44
CA VAL A 223 11.62 -17.54 -1.14
C VAL A 223 10.62 -17.67 -2.29
N LEU A 224 10.67 -16.73 -3.24
CA LEU A 224 9.75 -16.64 -4.37
C LEU A 224 10.52 -16.17 -5.61
N ALA A 225 10.26 -16.79 -6.76
CA ALA A 225 10.69 -16.26 -8.05
C ALA A 225 9.91 -14.97 -8.38
N GLY A 226 10.33 -14.27 -9.44
CA GLY A 226 9.66 -13.02 -9.79
C GLY A 226 8.20 -13.22 -10.20
N SER A 227 7.30 -12.39 -9.65
CA SER A 227 5.90 -12.33 -10.08
C SER A 227 5.71 -11.22 -11.12
N GLN A 228 4.46 -10.99 -11.52
CA GLN A 228 4.11 -9.76 -12.23
C GLN A 228 4.44 -8.55 -11.33
N GLY A 229 5.54 -7.86 -11.63
CA GLY A 229 6.07 -6.71 -10.90
C GLY A 229 5.36 -5.39 -11.18
N THR A 230 4.08 -5.44 -11.57
CA THR A 230 3.26 -4.26 -11.90
C THR A 230 1.84 -4.49 -11.42
N MET A 231 1.21 -3.44 -10.87
CA MET A 231 -0.24 -3.36 -10.80
C MET A 231 -0.69 -2.87 -12.17
N ASN A 232 -0.88 -3.80 -13.10
CA ASN A 232 -1.10 -3.49 -14.51
C ASN A 232 -2.43 -2.75 -14.70
N ASN A 233 -2.36 -1.42 -14.66
CA ASN A 233 -3.53 -0.56 -14.65
C ASN A 233 -4.03 -0.30 -16.06
N PHE A 234 -5.32 -0.56 -16.28
CA PHE A 234 -6.02 -0.14 -17.47
C PHE A 234 -7.05 0.93 -17.10
N VAL A 235 -6.67 2.17 -17.37
CA VAL A 235 -7.43 3.36 -17.00
C VAL A 235 -7.93 4.05 -18.26
N TYR A 236 -9.23 4.28 -18.34
CA TYR A 236 -9.85 4.97 -19.46
C TYR A 236 -11.01 5.84 -19.00
N GLY A 237 -11.36 6.83 -19.82
CA GLY A 237 -12.46 7.71 -19.50
C GLY A 237 -12.48 8.98 -20.33
N ASN A 238 -13.40 9.85 -19.97
CA ASN A 238 -13.60 11.20 -20.49
C ASN A 238 -14.12 12.10 -19.36
N ASP A 239 -14.72 13.24 -19.70
CA ASP A 239 -15.23 14.20 -18.71
C ASP A 239 -16.43 13.67 -17.90
N VAL A 240 -17.12 12.63 -18.39
CA VAL A 240 -18.36 12.09 -17.80
C VAL A 240 -18.15 10.68 -17.22
N HIS A 241 -17.31 9.86 -17.85
CA HIS A 241 -17.11 8.46 -17.48
C HIS A 241 -15.65 8.19 -17.16
N GLN A 242 -15.40 7.39 -16.14
CA GLN A 242 -14.06 6.94 -15.77
C GLN A 242 -14.14 5.48 -15.35
N ASN A 243 -13.20 4.67 -15.82
CA ASN A 243 -13.02 3.32 -15.33
C ASN A 243 -11.55 3.05 -15.05
N TYR A 244 -11.32 2.17 -14.07
CA TYR A 244 -10.00 1.77 -13.63
C TYR A 244 -10.03 0.26 -13.35
N GLU A 245 -9.43 -0.50 -14.25
CA GLU A 245 -9.20 -1.93 -14.10
C GLU A 245 -7.75 -2.25 -13.76
N THR A 246 -7.54 -3.42 -13.17
CA THR A 246 -6.22 -3.99 -12.92
C THR A 246 -6.16 -5.36 -13.59
N ILE A 247 -5.24 -5.54 -14.52
CA ILE A 247 -5.13 -6.76 -15.33
C ILE A 247 -4.21 -7.75 -14.61
N CYS A 248 -4.75 -8.93 -14.28
CA CYS A 248 -3.98 -9.99 -13.65
C CYS A 248 -2.93 -10.60 -14.59
N GLY A 249 -1.87 -11.15 -14.01
CA GLY A 249 -0.78 -11.81 -14.72
C GLY A 249 -0.50 -13.15 -14.08
N GLY A 250 0.68 -13.30 -13.47
CA GLY A 250 1.02 -14.51 -12.73
C GLY A 250 1.91 -14.24 -11.52
N THR A 251 1.97 -15.20 -10.62
CA THR A 251 2.90 -15.18 -9.48
C THR A 251 4.14 -16.02 -9.77
N GLY A 252 5.23 -15.67 -9.10
CA GLY A 252 6.43 -16.51 -9.09
C GLY A 252 6.17 -17.89 -8.48
N ALA A 253 6.93 -18.88 -8.95
CA ALA A 253 7.05 -20.17 -8.29
C ALA A 253 7.89 -20.05 -7.01
N GLY A 254 7.75 -21.01 -6.10
CA GLY A 254 8.59 -21.09 -4.91
C GLY A 254 9.04 -22.51 -4.62
N ASN A 255 9.64 -22.71 -3.45
CA ASN A 255 10.14 -24.02 -3.09
C ASN A 255 8.99 -25.02 -2.90
N GLY A 256 8.84 -25.95 -3.85
CA GLY A 256 7.83 -27.00 -3.80
C GLY A 256 6.46 -26.61 -4.34
N PHE A 257 6.31 -25.47 -5.01
CA PHE A 257 5.06 -25.07 -5.65
C PHE A 257 5.28 -24.24 -6.93
N ASP A 258 4.38 -24.42 -7.90
CA ASP A 258 4.34 -23.63 -9.13
C ASP A 258 3.70 -22.26 -8.91
N GLY A 259 4.02 -21.31 -9.78
CA GLY A 259 3.31 -20.04 -9.84
C GLY A 259 1.86 -20.21 -10.29
N ALA A 260 0.99 -19.27 -9.90
CA ALA A 260 -0.40 -19.24 -10.33
C ALA A 260 -0.56 -18.34 -11.56
N SER A 261 -1.37 -18.78 -12.52
CA SER A 261 -1.73 -18.03 -13.73
C SER A 261 -3.03 -17.24 -13.52
N ALA A 262 -3.14 -16.10 -14.18
CA ALA A 262 -4.31 -15.21 -14.20
C ALA A 262 -4.78 -14.78 -12.80
N VAL A 263 -3.81 -14.38 -11.96
CA VAL A 263 -4.06 -13.85 -10.61
C VAL A 263 -3.34 -12.52 -10.41
N HIS A 264 -3.90 -11.68 -9.54
CA HIS A 264 -3.23 -10.50 -9.04
C HIS A 264 -2.13 -10.88 -8.06
N SER A 265 -0.98 -10.24 -8.18
CA SER A 265 0.17 -10.44 -7.31
C SER A 265 0.30 -9.30 -6.30
N HIS A 266 0.82 -9.67 -5.12
CA HIS A 266 1.43 -8.72 -4.18
C HIS A 266 0.53 -7.56 -3.77
N MET A 267 0.85 -6.34 -4.20
CA MET A 267 0.18 -5.12 -3.78
C MET A 267 -1.19 -4.92 -4.45
N THR A 268 -1.62 -5.88 -5.28
CA THR A 268 -2.91 -5.84 -5.97
C THR A 268 -3.90 -6.82 -5.32
N ASN A 269 -5.03 -6.30 -4.84
CA ASN A 269 -6.09 -7.09 -4.20
C ASN A 269 -7.48 -6.62 -4.67
N THR A 270 -7.68 -6.69 -5.98
CA THR A 270 -8.89 -6.29 -6.67
C THR A 270 -9.53 -7.52 -7.32
N ARG A 271 -10.79 -7.39 -7.70
CA ARG A 271 -11.49 -8.37 -8.55
C ARG A 271 -11.75 -7.70 -9.88
N MET A 272 -11.40 -8.34 -10.99
CA MET A 272 -11.69 -7.81 -12.33
C MET A 272 -13.20 -7.66 -12.52
N THR A 273 -13.60 -6.56 -13.16
CA THR A 273 -14.99 -6.37 -13.60
C THR A 273 -15.33 -7.40 -14.67
N ASP A 274 -16.55 -7.92 -14.63
CA ASP A 274 -17.03 -8.85 -15.65
C ASP A 274 -17.08 -8.14 -17.01
N PRO A 275 -16.54 -8.73 -18.10
CA PRO A 275 -16.63 -8.14 -19.43
C PRO A 275 -18.07 -7.77 -19.84
N GLU A 276 -19.08 -8.54 -19.45
CA GLU A 276 -20.49 -8.23 -19.76
C GLU A 276 -21.01 -6.98 -19.05
N VAL A 277 -20.37 -6.56 -17.96
CA VAL A 277 -20.66 -5.31 -17.25
C VAL A 277 -19.92 -4.13 -17.89
N LEU A 278 -18.79 -4.40 -18.57
CA LEU A 278 -18.00 -3.39 -19.28
C LEU A 278 -18.54 -3.05 -20.67
N GLU A 279 -19.08 -4.04 -21.40
CA GLU A 279 -19.69 -3.91 -22.74
C GLU A 279 -21.05 -3.18 -22.72
#